data_AF-A0A961HYA6-F1
#
_entry.id   AF-A0A961HYA6-F1
#
_cell.length_a   1.000
_cell.length_b   1.000
_cell.length_c   1.000
_cell.angle_alpha   90.00
_cell.angle_beta   90.00
_cell.angle_gamma   90.00
#
_symmetry.space_group_name_H-M   'P 1'
#
loop_
_entity.id
_entity.type
_entity.pdbx_description
1 polymer ?
#
loop_
_entity_poly.entity_id
_entity_poly.type
_entity_poly.pdbx_seq_one_letter_code
_entity_poly.pdbx_strand_id
1 'polypeptide(L)'
;MTKAVLWGMCLGALGASGALAQHAGHGIDLRHGARELGVMVGAAYVCTPDDRKPAARGESETMFDMILAEAGHEVAYLFAVSVGYGAGTGVEDGNCDAILDYVSGVKTRMFLGGAQ
;
A
#
# COMPACT_ATOMS: atom_id res chain seq x y z
N MET A 1 -47.55 1.30 6.88
CA MET A 1 -46.74 1.80 5.74
C MET A 1 -45.64 2.69 6.30
N THR A 2 -44.43 2.16 6.41
CA THR A 2 -43.27 2.91 6.93
C THR A 2 -42.13 2.73 5.93
N LYS A 3 -41.84 3.81 5.20
CA LYS A 3 -40.63 3.97 4.39
C LYS A 3 -39.49 4.32 5.36
N ALA A 4 -38.41 3.55 5.33
CA ALA A 4 -37.10 3.92 5.89
C ALA A 4 -36.04 3.27 4.99
N VAL A 5 -35.66 3.96 3.91
CA VAL A 5 -34.52 4.88 3.82
C VAL A 5 -33.22 4.09 3.63
N LEU A 6 -32.75 4.12 2.37
CA LEU A 6 -31.44 3.70 1.93
C LEU A 6 -30.36 4.35 2.80
N TRP A 7 -29.59 3.53 3.51
CA TRP A 7 -28.21 3.81 3.92
C TRP A 7 -27.41 2.74 3.17
N GLY A 8 -26.62 3.05 2.16
CA GLY A 8 -25.54 4.03 2.17
C GLY A 8 -24.31 3.27 1.68
N MET A 9 -24.38 2.76 0.45
CA MET A 9 -23.25 2.17 -0.26
C MET A 9 -22.27 3.29 -0.65
N CYS A 10 -21.39 3.67 0.27
CA CYS A 10 -20.17 4.46 -0.02
C CYS A 10 -19.01 3.94 0.84
N LEU A 11 -18.67 2.66 0.70
CA LEU A 11 -17.58 1.99 1.44
C LEU A 11 -16.44 1.50 0.53
N GLY A 12 -16.31 2.06 -0.68
CA GLY A 12 -15.34 1.59 -1.68
C GLY A 12 -14.15 2.50 -1.96
N ALA A 13 -14.18 3.79 -1.60
CA ALA A 13 -13.20 4.79 -2.04
C ALA A 13 -12.19 5.21 -0.96
N LEU A 14 -12.01 4.41 0.08
CA LEU A 14 -11.21 4.76 1.27
C LEU A 14 -9.98 3.85 1.45
N GLY A 15 -9.74 2.91 0.54
CA GLY A 15 -8.72 1.87 0.72
C GLY A 15 -7.31 2.42 0.67
N ALA A 16 -6.94 3.03 -0.46
CA ALA A 16 -5.58 3.54 -0.65
C ALA A 16 -5.35 4.83 0.16
N SER A 17 -6.27 5.78 0.06
CA SER A 17 -6.16 7.07 0.75
C SER A 17 -6.16 6.92 2.26
N GLY A 18 -6.95 5.97 2.80
CA GLY A 18 -6.96 5.62 4.21
C GLY A 18 -5.65 4.96 4.67
N ALA A 19 -5.12 4.01 3.88
CA ALA A 19 -3.84 3.38 4.18
C ALA A 19 -2.67 4.39 4.16
N LEU A 20 -2.65 5.29 3.19
CA LEU A 20 -1.65 6.37 3.08
C LEU A 20 -1.75 7.35 4.25
N ALA A 21 -2.95 7.80 4.60
CA ALA A 21 -3.15 8.74 5.70
C ALA A 21 -2.80 8.13 7.07
N GLN A 22 -3.09 6.84 7.27
CA GLN A 22 -2.66 6.13 8.48
C GLN A 22 -1.14 5.97 8.54
N HIS A 23 -0.49 5.78 7.39
CA HIS A 23 0.96 5.70 7.33
C HIS A 23 1.62 7.04 7.67
N ALA A 24 1.06 8.13 7.17
CA ALA A 24 1.57 9.47 7.40
C ALA A 24 1.29 10.01 8.82
N GLY A 25 0.43 9.37 9.62
CA GLY A 25 0.04 9.83 10.96
C GLY A 25 -1.03 10.94 10.97
N HIS A 26 -1.54 11.30 12.16
CA HIS A 26 -2.63 12.28 12.34
C HIS A 26 -2.23 13.67 11.78
N GLY A 27 -2.72 13.98 10.57
CA GLY A 27 -2.66 15.31 9.96
C GLY A 27 -1.71 15.50 8.78
N ILE A 28 -1.17 14.44 8.17
CA ILE A 28 -0.08 14.56 7.17
C ILE A 28 -0.51 14.20 5.73
N ASP A 29 0.11 14.95 4.81
CA ASP A 29 0.15 14.87 3.34
C ASP A 29 0.25 13.44 2.77
N LEU A 30 -0.68 13.08 1.87
CA LEU A 30 -0.72 11.81 1.13
C LEU A 30 0.59 11.51 0.40
N ARG A 31 1.34 12.53 0.00
CA ARG A 31 2.66 12.38 -0.63
C ARG A 31 3.70 11.77 0.31
N HIS A 32 3.65 12.12 1.59
CA HIS A 32 4.55 11.56 2.60
C HIS A 32 4.22 10.08 2.83
N GLY A 33 2.94 9.77 3.06
CA GLY A 33 2.48 8.39 3.20
C GLY A 33 2.81 7.51 1.98
N ALA A 34 2.73 8.06 0.76
CA ALA A 34 3.10 7.34 -0.45
C ALA A 34 4.59 7.03 -0.54
N ARG A 35 5.44 7.96 -0.09
CA ARG A 35 6.89 7.74 -0.02
C ARG A 35 7.23 6.65 0.97
N GLU A 36 6.74 6.77 2.21
CA GLU A 36 7.01 5.78 3.25
C GLU A 36 6.49 4.39 2.83
N LEU A 37 5.26 4.33 2.27
CA LEU A 37 4.70 3.08 1.80
C LEU A 37 5.56 2.47 0.70
N GLY A 38 5.99 3.29 -0.27
CA GLY A 38 6.84 2.82 -1.35
C GLY A 38 8.16 2.25 -0.82
N VAL A 39 8.82 2.94 0.11
CA VAL A 39 10.06 2.43 0.74
C VAL A 39 9.82 1.06 1.38
N MET A 40 8.75 0.92 2.16
CA MET A 40 8.42 -0.34 2.84
C MET A 40 8.08 -1.47 1.87
N VAL A 41 7.35 -1.18 0.80
CA VAL A 41 7.04 -2.16 -0.26
C VAL A 41 8.30 -2.59 -1.02
N GLY A 42 9.19 -1.65 -1.33
CA GLY A 42 10.49 -1.94 -1.93
C GLY A 42 11.37 -2.84 -1.04
N ALA A 43 11.43 -2.53 0.25
CA ALA A 43 12.13 -3.35 1.25
C ALA A 43 11.50 -4.75 1.38
N ALA A 44 10.17 -4.83 1.41
CA ALA A 44 9.44 -6.11 1.46
C ALA A 44 9.72 -6.97 0.23
N TYR A 45 9.88 -6.38 -0.95
CA TYR A 45 10.26 -7.10 -2.16
C TYR A 45 11.63 -7.77 -2.03
N VAL A 46 12.61 -7.11 -1.39
CA VAL A 46 13.94 -7.69 -1.12
C VAL A 46 13.83 -8.87 -0.15
N CYS A 47 13.00 -8.74 0.89
CA CYS A 47 12.74 -9.81 1.86
C CYS A 47 11.87 -10.95 1.32
N THR A 48 11.25 -10.78 0.15
CA THR A 48 10.37 -11.80 -0.44
C THR A 48 11.23 -12.89 -1.11
N PRO A 49 10.96 -14.18 -0.84
CA PRO A 49 11.60 -15.29 -1.56
C PRO A 49 11.46 -15.19 -3.08
N ASP A 50 12.48 -15.62 -3.83
CA ASP A 50 12.55 -15.41 -5.28
C ASP A 50 11.37 -15.99 -6.06
N ASP A 51 10.83 -17.13 -5.62
CA ASP A 51 9.64 -17.77 -6.20
C ASP A 51 8.35 -16.95 -6.01
N ARG A 52 8.31 -16.09 -4.98
CA ARG A 52 7.16 -15.22 -4.67
C ARG A 52 7.32 -13.79 -5.17
N LYS A 53 8.51 -13.38 -5.60
CA LYS A 53 8.77 -12.03 -6.14
C LYS A 53 7.86 -11.63 -7.32
N PRO A 54 7.50 -12.51 -8.28
CA PRO A 54 6.57 -12.14 -9.34
C PRO A 54 5.19 -11.73 -8.80
N ALA A 55 4.67 -12.44 -7.80
CA ALA A 55 3.40 -12.11 -7.15
C ALA A 55 3.51 -10.80 -6.37
N ALA A 56 4.57 -10.62 -5.57
CA ALA A 56 4.79 -9.37 -4.82
C ALA A 56 4.92 -8.15 -5.74
N ARG A 57 5.53 -8.32 -6.92
CA ARG A 57 5.57 -7.27 -7.96
C ARG A 57 4.16 -6.92 -8.44
N GLY A 58 3.34 -7.90 -8.78
CA GLY A 58 1.96 -7.67 -9.22
C GLY A 58 1.09 -6.99 -8.14
N GLU A 59 1.30 -7.34 -6.87
CA GLU A 59 0.66 -6.64 -5.74
C GLU A 59 1.10 -5.17 -5.66
N SER A 60 2.38 -4.86 -5.84
CA SER A 60 2.90 -3.49 -5.87
C SER A 60 2.36 -2.69 -7.07
N GLU A 61 2.20 -3.31 -8.24
CA GLU A 61 1.58 -2.68 -9.41
C GLU A 61 0.11 -2.36 -9.13
N THR A 62 -0.62 -3.27 -8.46
CA THR A 62 -2.01 -3.03 -8.06
C THR A 62 -2.14 -1.90 -7.04
N MET A 63 -1.21 -1.81 -6.07
CA MET A 63 -1.15 -0.68 -5.14
C MET A 63 -0.95 0.65 -5.88
N PHE A 64 -0.05 0.68 -6.86
CA PHE A 64 0.18 1.86 -7.69
C PHE A 64 -1.10 2.30 -8.39
N ASP A 65 -1.81 1.38 -9.04
CA ASP A 65 -3.06 1.68 -9.76
C ASP A 65 -4.14 2.22 -8.82
N MET A 66 -4.26 1.66 -7.62
CA MET A 66 -5.19 2.17 -6.61
C MET A 66 -4.83 3.59 -6.13
N ILE A 67 -3.54 3.83 -5.85
CA ILE A 67 -3.06 5.16 -5.45
C ILE A 67 -3.28 6.15 -6.59
N LEU A 68 -3.05 5.73 -7.84
CA LEU A 68 -3.28 6.56 -9.02
C LEU A 68 -4.76 6.93 -9.15
N ALA A 69 -5.66 5.97 -8.96
CA ALA A 69 -7.10 6.18 -9.05
C ALA A 69 -7.65 7.08 -7.93
N GLU A 70 -7.15 6.95 -6.70
CA GLU A 70 -7.69 7.66 -5.54
C GLU A 70 -6.97 8.98 -5.22
N ALA A 71 -5.64 9.02 -5.35
CA ALA A 71 -4.80 10.14 -4.92
C ALA A 71 -4.09 10.88 -6.08
N GLY A 72 -4.20 10.35 -7.31
CA GLY A 72 -3.72 10.99 -8.53
C GLY A 72 -2.25 10.73 -8.87
N HIS A 73 -1.86 11.20 -10.06
CA HIS A 73 -0.57 10.90 -10.69
C HIS A 73 0.65 11.23 -9.84
N GLU A 74 0.66 12.38 -9.17
CA GLU A 74 1.83 12.82 -8.40
C GLU A 74 2.10 11.90 -7.21
N VAL A 75 1.05 11.51 -6.49
CA VAL A 75 1.16 10.61 -5.32
C VAL A 75 1.56 9.21 -5.75
N ALA A 76 0.96 8.70 -6.84
CA ALA A 76 1.31 7.41 -7.41
C ALA A 76 2.77 7.37 -7.91
N TYR A 77 3.22 8.45 -8.55
CA TYR A 77 4.62 8.58 -8.97
C TYR A 77 5.57 8.53 -7.77
N LEU A 78 5.26 9.26 -6.69
CA LEU A 78 6.06 9.26 -5.46
C LEU A 78 6.14 7.87 -4.81
N PHE A 79 5.03 7.13 -4.80
CA PHE A 79 5.01 5.74 -4.38
C PHE A 79 5.97 4.90 -5.24
N ALA A 80 5.81 4.92 -6.57
CA ALA A 80 6.59 4.09 -7.49
C ALA A 80 8.11 4.33 -7.40
N VAL A 81 8.54 5.59 -7.35
CA VAL A 81 9.99 5.90 -7.20
C VAL A 81 10.53 5.45 -5.84
N SER A 82 9.70 5.52 -4.80
CA SER A 82 10.09 5.11 -3.45
C SER A 82 10.19 3.60 -3.30
N VAL A 83 9.41 2.81 -4.08
CA VAL A 83 9.59 1.35 -4.20
C VAL A 83 10.98 1.00 -4.70
N GLY A 84 11.43 1.66 -5.77
CA GLY A 84 12.79 1.44 -6.29
C GLY A 84 13.87 1.80 -5.27
N TYR A 85 13.69 2.90 -4.54
CA TYR A 85 14.60 3.32 -3.47
C TYR A 85 14.65 2.33 -2.30
N GLY A 86 13.49 1.88 -1.81
CA GLY A 86 13.39 0.91 -0.73
C GLY A 86 14.04 -0.43 -1.08
N ALA A 87 13.89 -0.88 -2.32
CA ALA A 87 14.53 -2.10 -2.80
C ALA A 87 16.07 -1.98 -2.89
N GLY A 88 16.59 -0.77 -3.09
CA GLY A 88 18.02 -0.51 -3.25
C GLY A 88 18.78 -0.17 -1.96
N THR A 89 18.09 0.17 -0.87
CA THR A 89 18.74 0.70 0.35
C THR A 89 19.29 -0.37 1.31
N GLY A 90 19.11 -1.65 0.99
CA GLY A 90 19.57 -2.77 1.82
C GLY A 90 18.67 -2.95 3.04
N VAL A 91 18.06 -4.11 3.17
CA VAL A 91 17.31 -4.48 4.38
C VAL A 91 18.26 -5.25 5.28
N GLU A 92 18.40 -4.84 6.54
CA GLU A 92 19.12 -5.65 7.52
C GLU A 92 18.35 -6.96 7.77
N ASP A 93 19.03 -8.11 7.71
CA ASP A 93 18.41 -9.45 7.71
C ASP A 93 17.47 -9.72 8.91
N GLY A 94 17.59 -8.97 10.02
CA GLY A 94 16.70 -9.06 11.19
C GLY A 94 15.37 -8.30 11.07
N ASN A 95 15.20 -7.46 10.04
CA ASN A 95 14.02 -6.60 9.88
C ASN A 95 12.98 -7.18 8.91
N CYS A 96 13.29 -8.27 8.20
CA CYS A 96 12.44 -8.76 7.13
C CYS A 96 11.05 -9.24 7.59
N ASP A 97 10.96 -9.93 8.73
CA ASP A 97 9.67 -10.41 9.24
C ASP A 97 8.74 -9.24 9.59
N ALA A 98 9.26 -8.20 10.25
CA ALA A 98 8.50 -7.01 10.60
C ALA A 98 8.06 -6.22 9.36
N ILE A 99 8.91 -6.12 8.34
CA ILE A 99 8.60 -5.44 7.08
C ILE A 99 7.51 -6.20 6.31
N LEU A 100 7.61 -7.52 6.23
CA LEU A 100 6.62 -8.36 5.55
C LEU A 100 5.26 -8.31 6.26
N ASP A 101 5.24 -8.38 7.59
CA ASP A 101 4.01 -8.25 8.40
C ASP A 101 3.36 -6.88 8.20
N TYR A 102 4.15 -5.81 8.25
CA TYR A 102 3.68 -4.46 7.99
C TYR A 102 3.01 -4.30 6.61
N VAL A 103 3.70 -4.73 5.55
CA VAL A 103 3.17 -4.62 4.18
C VAL A 103 1.95 -5.52 3.99
N SER A 104 1.91 -6.70 4.61
CA SER A 104 0.72 -7.56 4.64
C SER A 104 -0.50 -6.86 5.27
N GLY A 105 -0.29 -6.14 6.37
CA GLY A 105 -1.33 -5.34 7.02
C GLY A 105 -1.83 -4.19 6.15
N VAL A 106 -0.93 -3.51 5.42
CA VAL A 106 -1.32 -2.48 4.45
C VAL A 106 -2.12 -3.07 3.30
N LYS A 107 -1.66 -4.19 2.72
CA LYS A 107 -2.38 -4.91 1.68
C LYS A 107 -3.82 -5.18 2.09
N THR A 108 -4.01 -5.75 3.27
CA THR A 108 -5.34 -6.09 3.79
C THR A 108 -6.26 -4.87 3.88
N ARG A 109 -5.74 -3.70 4.31
CA ARG A 109 -6.51 -2.43 4.36
C ARG A 109 -6.85 -1.88 2.97
N MET A 110 -5.99 -2.14 2.00
CA MET A 110 -6.21 -1.82 0.59
C MET A 110 -7.08 -2.88 -0.12
N PHE A 111 -7.62 -3.87 0.62
CA PHE A 111 -8.33 -5.02 0.06
C PHE A 111 -7.50 -5.83 -0.95
N LEU A 112 -6.18 -5.74 -0.83
CA LEU A 112 -5.21 -6.58 -1.52
C LEU A 112 -4.87 -7.73 -0.56
N GLY A 113 -4.93 -8.98 -1.03
CA GLY A 113 -4.76 -10.15 -0.16
C GLY A 113 -6.02 -11.01 -0.11
N GLY A 114 -6.40 -11.52 -1.28
CA GLY A 114 -7.53 -12.41 -1.47
C GLY A 114 -7.27 -13.42 -2.58
N ALA A 115 -6.18 -14.18 -2.47
CA ALA A 115 -6.00 -15.47 -3.13
C ALA A 115 -4.87 -16.21 -2.39
N GLN A 116 -5.24 -16.91 -1.32
CA GLN A 116 -4.48 -18.09 -0.88
C GLN A 116 -5.07 -19.30 -1.60
#